data_AF-A0A819XM32-F1
#
_entry.id   AF-A0A819XM32-F1
#
_cell.length_a   1.000
_cell.length_b   1.000
_cell.length_c   1.000
_cell.angle_alpha   90.00
_cell.angle_beta   90.00
_cell.angle_gamma   90.00
#
_symmetry.space_group_name_H-M   'P 1'
#
loop_
_entity.id
_entity.type
_entity.pdbx_description
1 polymer ?
#
loop_
_entity_poly.entity_id
_entity_poly.type
_entity_poly.pdbx_seq_one_letter_code
_entity_poly.pdbx_strand_id
1 'polypeptide(L)'
;YGFMKEIIHKYKSHATRLLHLFENIYSWLPVASLIDDHIFVTHGGISNITDLTIINQIKRQKYVSVLSPSFIIPPNEDEFQIGNIPNDLLLEWRQILDLLWSDPKQSDGCEPNTYRGGGCYWGPDVTNDILEKHKWSLLIRSHECKEEGFDYTHDKKVLTVFSASNYYAVGSNRGAYVKVITNQPPLIVQFVSTKSSHKSLTLWERVSYVEEQAIQNLLEKFSVNQNRLIREFAVVDRKKTGRISINEWCDIVSRVLNLHLPWRTLKSRLVQTDSDGSIIYESTFRFKQLQFTLNVPTSERRTSLCQAIYRNKDLLETVFRAIDKDNSGVISMKEFTDVCVSLGHHNGTKFDGKQIMDLAASIDLDKNGVIDFNEFLEAFRIVDITDHFDDES
;
A
#
# COMPACT_ATOMS: atom_id res chain seq x y z
N TYR A 1 6.49 11.11 -8.64
CA TYR A 1 7.36 10.59 -9.72
C TYR A 1 8.35 11.65 -10.18
N GLY A 2 9.57 11.24 -10.59
CA GLY A 2 10.73 12.13 -10.79
C GLY A 2 11.19 12.37 -12.24
N PHE A 3 10.65 11.64 -13.22
CA PHE A 3 11.13 11.67 -14.62
C PHE A 3 11.20 13.07 -15.23
N MET A 4 10.12 13.87 -15.13
CA MET A 4 10.13 15.25 -15.65
C MET A 4 11.19 16.12 -14.99
N LYS A 5 11.34 16.03 -13.65
CA LYS A 5 12.36 16.77 -12.91
C LYS A 5 13.77 16.34 -13.35
N GLU A 6 13.98 15.06 -13.59
CA GLU A 6 15.24 14.51 -14.09
C GLU A 6 15.58 15.04 -15.49
N ILE A 7 14.63 15.05 -16.41
CA ILE A 7 14.84 15.58 -17.76
C ILE A 7 15.14 17.09 -17.72
N ILE A 8 14.38 17.85 -16.94
CA ILE A 8 14.62 19.29 -16.73
C ILE A 8 16.02 19.53 -16.17
N HIS A 9 16.42 18.76 -15.17
CA HIS A 9 17.72 18.91 -14.53
C HIS A 9 18.89 18.56 -15.47
N LYS A 10 18.81 17.42 -16.16
CA LYS A 10 19.91 16.91 -17.00
C LYS A 10 20.06 17.65 -18.33
N TYR A 11 18.95 18.01 -18.96
CA TYR A 11 18.94 18.52 -20.34
C TYR A 11 18.61 20.01 -20.47
N LYS A 12 18.23 20.67 -19.36
CA LYS A 12 18.06 22.12 -19.25
C LYS A 12 17.22 22.72 -20.38
N SER A 13 17.82 23.51 -21.27
CA SER A 13 17.14 24.18 -22.39
C SER A 13 16.49 23.21 -23.39
N HIS A 14 16.93 21.96 -23.45
CA HIS A 14 16.35 20.95 -24.34
C HIS A 14 15.24 20.11 -23.67
N ALA A 15 15.01 20.29 -22.36
CA ALA A 15 14.11 19.45 -21.59
C ALA A 15 12.68 19.45 -22.14
N THR A 16 12.12 20.62 -22.46
CA THR A 16 10.76 20.73 -22.98
C THR A 16 10.58 19.95 -24.29
N ARG A 17 11.55 20.07 -25.21
CA ARG A 17 11.51 19.34 -26.49
C ARG A 17 11.64 17.84 -26.27
N LEU A 18 12.53 17.40 -25.37
CA LEU A 18 12.70 15.99 -25.04
C LEU A 18 11.45 15.39 -24.39
N LEU A 19 10.78 16.13 -23.49
CA LEU A 19 9.54 15.67 -22.87
C LEU A 19 8.45 15.40 -23.91
N HIS A 20 8.25 16.31 -24.88
CA HIS A 20 7.31 16.09 -25.99
C HIS A 20 7.72 14.90 -26.87
N LEU A 21 9.02 14.66 -27.07
CA LEU A 21 9.48 13.48 -27.80
C LEU A 21 9.23 12.19 -27.02
N PHE A 22 9.44 12.19 -25.70
CA PHE A 22 9.13 11.04 -24.85
C PHE A 22 7.64 10.74 -24.80
N GLU A 23 6.78 11.75 -24.67
CA GLU A 23 5.32 11.60 -24.74
C GLU A 23 4.88 10.92 -26.04
N ASN A 24 5.44 11.39 -27.17
CA ASN A 24 5.21 10.76 -28.46
C ASN A 24 5.71 9.31 -28.49
N ILE A 25 6.94 9.04 -28.04
CA ILE A 25 7.51 7.68 -28.05
C ILE A 25 6.70 6.72 -27.16
N TYR A 26 6.28 7.17 -25.98
CA TYR A 26 5.52 6.34 -25.04
C TYR A 26 4.14 5.96 -25.58
N SER A 27 3.50 6.82 -26.39
CA SER A 27 2.21 6.49 -27.03
C SER A 27 2.33 5.41 -28.12
N TRP A 28 3.55 5.08 -28.57
CA TRP A 28 3.82 3.97 -29.50
C TRP A 28 4.14 2.64 -28.82
N LEU A 29 4.34 2.60 -27.50
CA LEU A 29 4.69 1.37 -26.81
C LEU A 29 3.55 0.33 -26.92
N PRO A 30 3.87 -0.95 -27.17
CA PRO A 30 2.88 -2.01 -27.11
C PRO A 30 2.34 -2.16 -25.68
N VAL A 31 1.04 -2.45 -25.55
CA VAL A 31 0.36 -2.58 -24.24
C VAL A 31 0.35 -4.02 -23.73
N ALA A 32 0.51 -5.00 -24.62
CA ALA A 32 0.54 -6.41 -24.28
C ALA A 32 1.39 -7.18 -25.30
N SER A 33 1.74 -8.43 -24.96
CA SER A 33 2.46 -9.35 -25.83
C SER A 33 1.96 -10.78 -25.60
N LEU A 34 2.00 -11.60 -26.64
CA LEU A 34 1.70 -13.03 -26.55
C LEU A 34 2.97 -13.81 -26.89
N ILE A 35 3.41 -14.67 -25.98
CA ILE A 35 4.62 -15.49 -26.14
C ILE A 35 4.19 -16.93 -26.44
N ASP A 36 4.77 -17.50 -27.51
CA ASP A 36 4.53 -18.87 -27.97
C ASP A 36 3.03 -19.24 -28.10
N ASP A 37 2.17 -18.25 -28.40
CA ASP A 37 0.71 -18.37 -28.51
C ASP A 37 -0.05 -18.83 -27.24
N HIS A 38 0.61 -18.93 -26.09
CA HIS A 38 0.00 -19.48 -24.86
C HIS A 38 0.34 -18.73 -23.55
N ILE A 39 1.20 -17.70 -23.59
CA ILE A 39 1.53 -16.87 -22.43
C ILE A 39 1.21 -15.41 -22.74
N PHE A 40 0.17 -14.88 -22.10
CA PHE A 40 -0.22 -13.48 -22.26
C PHE A 40 0.55 -12.60 -21.29
N VAL A 41 1.14 -11.51 -21.78
CA VAL A 41 1.96 -10.58 -21.00
C VAL A 41 1.37 -9.18 -21.09
N THR A 42 1.14 -8.55 -19.94
CA THR A 42 0.66 -7.16 -19.84
C THR A 42 1.31 -6.46 -18.64
N HIS A 43 1.16 -5.14 -18.49
CA HIS A 43 1.75 -4.44 -17.34
C HIS A 43 0.91 -4.56 -16.07
N GLY A 44 -0.32 -4.06 -16.14
CA GLY A 44 -1.37 -4.12 -15.13
C GLY A 44 -2.01 -5.49 -15.12
N GLY A 45 -3.14 -5.64 -15.80
CA GLY A 45 -3.81 -6.92 -15.83
C GLY A 45 -4.94 -6.98 -16.84
N ILE A 46 -6.02 -7.64 -16.45
CA ILE A 46 -7.21 -7.83 -17.28
C ILE A 46 -8.44 -7.39 -16.51
N SER A 47 -9.60 -7.53 -17.14
CA SER A 47 -10.93 -7.30 -16.58
C SER A 47 -11.93 -8.25 -17.23
N ASN A 48 -13.14 -8.33 -16.66
CA ASN A 48 -14.24 -9.12 -17.22
C ASN A 48 -14.71 -8.67 -18.61
N ILE A 49 -14.28 -7.50 -19.08
CA ILE A 49 -14.59 -6.96 -20.41
C ILE A 49 -13.40 -6.97 -21.37
N THR A 50 -12.29 -7.62 -21.01
CA THR A 50 -11.08 -7.65 -21.85
C THR A 50 -11.35 -8.31 -23.20
N ASP A 51 -11.06 -7.59 -24.29
CA ASP A 51 -11.27 -8.05 -25.66
C ASP A 51 -10.03 -7.81 -26.53
N LEU A 52 -9.35 -8.90 -26.90
CA LEU A 52 -8.13 -8.86 -27.71
C LEU A 52 -8.34 -8.34 -29.13
N THR A 53 -9.54 -8.49 -29.68
CA THR A 53 -9.89 -7.99 -31.01
C THR A 53 -9.86 -6.47 -30.99
N ILE A 54 -10.46 -5.87 -29.95
CA ILE A 54 -10.43 -4.43 -29.73
C ILE A 54 -9.00 -3.99 -29.48
N ILE A 55 -8.29 -4.63 -28.53
CA ILE A 55 -6.90 -4.31 -28.15
C ILE A 55 -5.96 -4.26 -29.37
N ASN A 56 -6.11 -5.20 -30.31
CA ASN A 56 -5.28 -5.26 -31.50
C ASN A 56 -5.59 -4.13 -32.52
N GLN A 57 -6.81 -3.59 -32.50
CA GLN A 57 -7.25 -2.51 -33.40
C GLN A 57 -7.02 -1.10 -32.83
N ILE A 58 -6.70 -0.98 -31.54
CA ILE A 58 -6.50 0.31 -30.86
C ILE A 58 -5.38 1.11 -31.52
N LYS A 59 -5.69 2.36 -31.87
CA LYS A 59 -4.71 3.35 -32.32
C LYS A 59 -4.04 3.98 -31.10
N ARG A 60 -3.11 3.25 -30.48
CA ARG A 60 -2.45 3.57 -29.21
C ARG A 60 -1.84 4.98 -29.15
N GLN A 61 -1.32 5.49 -30.27
CA GLN A 61 -0.71 6.81 -30.39
C GLN A 61 -1.67 7.97 -30.05
N LYS A 62 -2.98 7.69 -30.03
CA LYS A 62 -3.97 8.61 -29.53
C LYS A 62 -3.72 8.88 -28.03
N TYR A 63 -3.50 7.87 -27.22
CA TYR A 63 -3.54 7.98 -25.76
C TYR A 63 -2.23 8.51 -25.18
N VAL A 64 -2.10 9.84 -25.13
CA VAL A 64 -0.96 10.52 -24.49
C VAL A 64 -0.96 10.32 -22.96
N SER A 65 -2.15 10.30 -22.35
CA SER A 65 -2.35 9.91 -20.95
C SER A 65 -3.60 9.05 -20.83
N VAL A 66 -3.49 8.00 -20.02
CA VAL A 66 -4.57 7.02 -19.80
C VAL A 66 -5.35 7.34 -18.53
N LEU A 67 -4.70 7.92 -17.51
CA LEU A 67 -5.34 8.35 -16.25
C LEU A 67 -6.04 9.71 -16.35
N SER A 68 -5.57 10.55 -17.27
CA SER A 68 -6.26 11.78 -17.64
C SER A 68 -6.66 11.58 -19.09
N PRO A 69 -7.91 11.18 -19.38
CA PRO A 69 -8.36 11.02 -20.75
C PRO A 69 -8.38 12.40 -21.42
N SER A 70 -7.23 12.86 -21.91
CA SER A 70 -7.05 14.17 -22.56
C SER A 70 -7.85 14.28 -23.87
N PHE A 71 -8.46 13.17 -24.33
CA PHE A 71 -9.49 13.18 -25.37
C PHE A 71 -10.83 13.78 -24.96
N ILE A 72 -11.06 13.98 -23.67
CA ILE A 72 -12.30 14.55 -23.15
C ILE A 72 -12.22 16.09 -23.09
N ILE A 73 -11.05 16.69 -23.22
CA ILE A 73 -10.87 18.15 -23.08
C ILE A 73 -10.10 18.69 -24.30
N PRO A 74 -10.78 19.20 -25.34
CA PRO A 74 -10.14 20.12 -26.27
C PRO A 74 -9.63 21.34 -25.46
N PRO A 75 -8.45 21.90 -25.76
CA PRO A 75 -7.87 23.00 -24.99
C PRO A 75 -8.67 24.32 -25.02
N ASN A 76 -9.82 24.36 -25.70
CA ASN A 76 -10.56 25.58 -26.04
C ASN A 76 -12.05 25.59 -25.67
N GLU A 77 -12.59 24.60 -24.95
CA GLU A 77 -14.02 24.63 -24.60
C GLU A 77 -14.25 24.33 -23.11
N ASP A 78 -14.73 25.36 -22.39
CA ASP A 78 -14.91 25.42 -20.94
C ASP A 78 -16.05 24.56 -20.37
N GLU A 79 -16.80 23.81 -21.19
CA GLU A 79 -17.90 22.97 -20.68
C GLU A 79 -18.08 21.71 -21.55
N PHE A 80 -17.50 20.58 -21.15
CA PHE A 80 -17.87 19.27 -21.71
C PHE A 80 -18.32 18.30 -20.63
N GLN A 81 -19.59 17.88 -20.72
CA GLN A 81 -20.21 16.90 -19.85
C GLN A 81 -19.75 15.48 -20.23
N ILE A 82 -19.30 14.71 -19.24
CA ILE A 82 -18.82 13.32 -19.34
C ILE A 82 -19.85 12.38 -20.03
N GLY A 83 -21.12 12.79 -20.14
CA GLY A 83 -22.22 12.00 -20.70
C GLY A 83 -22.30 11.88 -22.23
N ASN A 84 -21.49 12.60 -23.02
CA ASN A 84 -21.59 12.63 -24.49
C ASN A 84 -20.47 11.87 -25.23
N ILE A 85 -19.68 11.06 -24.54
CA ILE A 85 -18.59 10.31 -25.18
C ILE A 85 -19.17 9.04 -25.84
N PRO A 86 -18.87 8.76 -27.12
CA PRO A 86 -19.32 7.53 -27.76
C PRO A 86 -18.86 6.30 -26.97
N ASN A 87 -19.79 5.37 -26.72
CA ASN A 87 -19.52 4.16 -25.93
C ASN A 87 -18.31 3.36 -26.44
N ASP A 88 -18.08 3.34 -27.75
CA ASP A 88 -16.94 2.63 -28.36
C ASP A 88 -15.59 3.25 -27.96
N LEU A 89 -15.50 4.58 -27.85
CA LEU A 89 -14.28 5.26 -27.40
C LEU A 89 -14.04 5.02 -25.90
N LEU A 90 -15.11 5.00 -25.11
CA LEU A 90 -15.02 4.66 -23.68
C LEU A 90 -14.55 3.22 -23.48
N LEU A 91 -15.05 2.30 -24.30
CA LEU A 91 -14.63 0.90 -24.28
C LEU A 91 -13.16 0.77 -24.70
N GLU A 92 -12.74 1.39 -25.80
CA GLU A 92 -11.35 1.38 -26.28
C GLU A 92 -10.38 1.92 -25.20
N TRP A 93 -10.71 3.06 -24.60
CA TRP A 93 -9.93 3.64 -23.51
C TRP A 93 -9.84 2.70 -22.30
N ARG A 94 -10.96 2.07 -21.92
CA ARG A 94 -11.02 1.17 -20.77
C ARG A 94 -10.18 -0.09 -20.98
N GLN A 95 -10.12 -0.63 -22.20
CA GLN A 95 -9.20 -1.74 -22.52
C GLN A 95 -7.75 -1.38 -22.19
N ILE A 96 -7.29 -0.19 -22.58
CA ILE A 96 -5.92 0.27 -22.32
C ILE A 96 -5.72 0.53 -20.83
N LEU A 97 -6.69 1.17 -20.18
CA LEU A 97 -6.64 1.45 -18.75
C LEU A 97 -6.49 0.17 -17.94
N ASP A 98 -7.31 -0.85 -18.20
CA ASP A 98 -7.29 -2.12 -17.48
C ASP A 98 -5.96 -2.86 -17.70
N LEU A 99 -5.45 -2.89 -18.95
CA LEU A 99 -4.15 -3.49 -19.27
C LEU A 99 -2.99 -2.83 -18.52
N LEU A 100 -3.09 -1.54 -18.18
CA LEU A 100 -2.01 -0.80 -17.54
C LEU A 100 -2.17 -0.64 -16.01
N TRP A 101 -3.39 -0.69 -15.47
CA TRP A 101 -3.68 -0.28 -14.09
C TRP A 101 -4.50 -1.28 -13.26
N SER A 102 -4.96 -2.39 -13.83
CA SER A 102 -5.66 -3.40 -13.04
C SER A 102 -4.70 -4.18 -12.12
N ASP A 103 -5.24 -4.68 -11.00
CA ASP A 103 -4.54 -5.56 -10.05
C ASP A 103 -5.34 -6.86 -9.73
N PRO A 104 -4.69 -8.02 -9.53
CA PRO A 104 -5.38 -9.26 -9.18
C PRO A 104 -5.89 -9.22 -7.73
N LYS A 105 -7.00 -9.92 -7.45
CA LYS A 105 -7.54 -10.11 -6.09
C LYS A 105 -7.86 -11.58 -5.82
N GLN A 106 -7.89 -11.96 -4.54
CA GLN A 106 -8.10 -13.35 -4.15
C GLN A 106 -9.54 -13.85 -4.36
N SER A 107 -10.53 -12.96 -4.23
CA SER A 107 -11.95 -13.30 -4.40
C SER A 107 -12.41 -13.17 -5.84
N ASP A 108 -13.42 -13.95 -6.21
CA ASP A 108 -14.03 -13.88 -7.54
C ASP A 108 -14.65 -12.50 -7.83
N GLY A 109 -14.86 -12.24 -9.12
CA GLY A 109 -15.50 -11.06 -9.66
C GLY A 109 -14.53 -9.98 -10.15
N CYS A 110 -15.10 -8.91 -10.68
CA CYS A 110 -14.36 -7.78 -11.25
C CYS A 110 -14.97 -6.47 -10.76
N GLU A 111 -14.17 -5.64 -10.09
CA GLU A 111 -14.65 -4.39 -9.48
C GLU A 111 -13.66 -3.23 -9.70
N PRO A 112 -14.10 -1.96 -9.71
CA PRO A 112 -13.21 -0.83 -9.95
C PRO A 112 -12.05 -0.73 -8.95
N ASN A 113 -10.84 -0.40 -9.44
CA ASN A 113 -9.67 -0.22 -8.57
C ASN A 113 -9.65 1.22 -7.99
N THR A 114 -10.33 1.39 -6.87
CA THR A 114 -10.45 2.70 -6.17
C THR A 114 -9.12 3.16 -5.57
N TYR A 115 -8.21 2.25 -5.25
CA TYR A 115 -6.90 2.57 -4.68
C TYR A 115 -5.96 3.22 -5.72
N ARG A 116 -5.95 2.68 -6.94
CA ARG A 116 -5.15 3.23 -8.05
C ARG A 116 -5.80 4.45 -8.70
N GLY A 117 -7.13 4.56 -8.63
CA GLY A 117 -7.89 5.58 -9.35
C GLY A 117 -8.04 5.29 -10.85
N GLY A 118 -7.81 4.04 -11.28
CA GLY A 118 -7.90 3.57 -12.65
C GLY A 118 -7.72 2.05 -12.72
N GLY A 119 -8.35 1.40 -13.71
CA GLY A 119 -8.36 -0.06 -13.85
C GLY A 119 -9.36 -0.76 -12.92
N CYS A 120 -9.19 -2.05 -12.71
CA CYS A 120 -10.05 -2.88 -11.86
C CYS A 120 -9.25 -3.85 -10.98
N TYR A 121 -9.89 -4.36 -9.93
CA TYR A 121 -9.52 -5.60 -9.30
C TYR A 121 -10.22 -6.76 -10.00
N TRP A 122 -9.49 -7.83 -10.34
CA TRP A 122 -10.07 -9.02 -10.98
C TRP A 122 -9.72 -10.31 -10.22
N GLY A 123 -10.69 -11.22 -10.15
CA GLY A 123 -10.58 -12.49 -9.44
C GLY A 123 -10.08 -13.68 -10.27
N PRO A 124 -10.01 -14.86 -9.64
CA PRO A 124 -9.67 -16.13 -10.28
C PRO A 124 -10.63 -16.52 -11.41
N ASP A 125 -11.94 -16.29 -11.24
CA ASP A 125 -12.98 -16.49 -12.26
C ASP A 125 -12.66 -15.79 -13.58
N VAL A 126 -12.37 -14.49 -13.54
CA VAL A 126 -12.02 -13.68 -14.74
C VAL A 126 -10.75 -14.21 -15.40
N THR A 127 -9.79 -14.68 -14.61
CA THR A 127 -8.55 -15.28 -15.12
C THR A 127 -8.83 -16.60 -15.82
N ASN A 128 -9.65 -17.46 -15.24
CA ASN A 128 -10.00 -18.74 -15.83
C ASN A 128 -10.74 -18.55 -17.16
N ASP A 129 -11.73 -17.66 -17.18
CA ASP A 129 -12.52 -17.38 -18.38
C ASP A 129 -11.64 -16.95 -19.57
N ILE A 130 -10.71 -16.01 -19.36
CA ILE A 130 -9.88 -15.52 -20.46
C ILE A 130 -8.84 -16.55 -20.90
N LEU A 131 -8.24 -17.29 -19.96
CA LEU A 131 -7.24 -18.30 -20.28
C LEU A 131 -7.88 -19.46 -21.04
N GLU A 132 -9.07 -19.91 -20.65
CA GLU A 132 -9.83 -20.94 -21.34
C GLU A 132 -10.28 -20.47 -22.73
N LYS A 133 -10.85 -19.27 -22.82
CA LYS A 133 -11.32 -18.66 -24.08
C LYS A 133 -10.21 -18.60 -25.13
N HIS A 134 -8.99 -18.26 -24.72
CA HIS A 134 -7.85 -18.10 -25.63
C HIS A 134 -6.87 -19.28 -25.63
N LYS A 135 -7.15 -20.35 -24.88
CA LYS A 135 -6.28 -21.52 -24.70
C LYS A 135 -4.87 -21.15 -24.21
N TRP A 136 -4.80 -20.17 -23.34
CA TRP A 136 -3.57 -19.74 -22.70
C TRP A 136 -3.31 -20.52 -21.43
N SER A 137 -2.04 -20.65 -21.09
CA SER A 137 -1.56 -21.37 -19.90
C SER A 137 -1.25 -20.45 -18.73
N LEU A 138 -0.89 -19.19 -19.01
CA LEU A 138 -0.35 -18.28 -18.02
C LEU A 138 -0.55 -16.83 -18.45
N LEU A 139 -0.88 -15.99 -17.47
CA LEU A 139 -0.81 -14.54 -17.57
C LEU A 139 0.41 -14.05 -16.78
N ILE A 140 1.30 -13.29 -17.42
CA ILE A 140 2.43 -12.63 -16.76
C ILE A 140 2.16 -11.13 -16.70
N ARG A 141 2.36 -10.53 -15.52
CA ARG A 141 2.17 -9.10 -15.28
C ARG A 141 3.24 -8.48 -14.39
N SER A 142 3.22 -7.16 -14.23
CA SER A 142 4.16 -6.40 -13.37
C SER A 142 3.46 -5.49 -12.36
N HIS A 143 3.55 -4.15 -12.45
CA HIS A 143 2.90 -3.10 -11.63
C HIS A 143 3.05 -3.11 -10.10
N GLU A 144 2.85 -4.26 -9.44
CA GLU A 144 2.91 -4.42 -7.99
C GLU A 144 4.32 -4.85 -7.55
N CYS A 145 4.83 -4.20 -6.50
CA CYS A 145 6.06 -4.61 -5.85
C CYS A 145 5.81 -5.90 -5.06
N LYS A 146 6.66 -6.91 -5.25
CA LYS A 146 6.63 -8.18 -4.52
C LYS A 146 7.93 -8.36 -3.76
N GLU A 147 7.86 -8.87 -2.53
CA GLU A 147 9.02 -9.04 -1.63
C GLU A 147 10.12 -9.86 -2.31
N GLU A 148 9.76 -11.01 -2.89
CA GLU A 148 10.69 -11.89 -3.59
C GLU A 148 10.94 -11.46 -5.05
N GLY A 149 10.42 -10.31 -5.47
CA GLY A 149 10.47 -9.83 -6.85
C GLY A 149 9.50 -10.56 -7.78
N PHE A 150 8.76 -11.56 -7.29
CA PHE A 150 7.69 -12.21 -8.02
C PHE A 150 6.64 -12.78 -7.05
N ASP A 151 5.48 -13.14 -7.58
CA ASP A 151 4.41 -13.82 -6.85
C ASP A 151 3.45 -14.54 -7.82
N TYR A 152 2.90 -15.68 -7.39
CA TYR A 152 1.90 -16.44 -8.14
C TYR A 152 0.54 -16.32 -7.48
N THR A 153 -0.48 -15.94 -8.25
CA THR A 153 -1.87 -15.89 -7.80
C THR A 153 -2.77 -16.68 -8.75
N HIS A 154 -4.03 -16.89 -8.32
CA HIS A 154 -5.08 -17.58 -9.08
C HIS A 154 -4.62 -18.99 -9.50
N ASP A 155 -4.24 -19.82 -8.53
CA ASP A 155 -3.75 -21.19 -8.76
C ASP A 155 -2.56 -21.27 -9.72
N LYS A 156 -1.60 -20.34 -9.58
CA LYS A 156 -0.39 -20.21 -10.41
C LYS A 156 -0.66 -19.86 -11.88
N LYS A 157 -1.86 -19.39 -12.21
CA LYS A 157 -2.23 -18.93 -13.55
C LYS A 157 -1.88 -17.46 -13.81
N VAL A 158 -1.59 -16.69 -12.76
CA VAL A 158 -1.09 -15.32 -12.85
C VAL A 158 0.27 -15.23 -12.18
N LEU A 159 1.27 -14.76 -12.91
CA LEU A 159 2.62 -14.49 -12.42
C LEU A 159 2.87 -12.98 -12.41
N THR A 160 2.99 -12.40 -11.22
CA THR A 160 3.47 -11.03 -11.05
C THR A 160 5.00 -11.05 -10.97
N VAL A 161 5.70 -10.26 -11.80
CA VAL A 161 7.16 -10.07 -11.76
C VAL A 161 7.52 -8.60 -11.62
N PHE A 162 8.48 -8.33 -10.74
CA PHE A 162 8.94 -6.99 -10.39
C PHE A 162 10.47 -6.91 -10.41
N SER A 163 11.03 -6.14 -11.35
CA SER A 163 12.47 -6.12 -11.63
C SER A 163 13.26 -4.98 -10.94
N ALA A 164 12.66 -4.27 -9.98
CA ALA A 164 13.35 -3.24 -9.22
C ALA A 164 13.61 -3.71 -7.79
N SER A 165 14.79 -4.29 -7.52
CA SER A 165 15.18 -4.62 -6.14
C SER A 165 15.39 -3.36 -5.30
N ASN A 166 15.18 -3.46 -3.99
CA ASN A 166 15.37 -2.35 -3.05
C ASN A 166 14.51 -1.11 -3.41
N TYR A 167 13.30 -1.34 -3.92
CA TYR A 167 12.44 -0.30 -4.49
C TYR A 167 12.04 0.76 -3.47
N TYR A 168 11.69 0.34 -2.26
CA TYR A 168 11.38 1.26 -1.16
C TYR A 168 12.63 1.63 -0.38
N ALA A 169 13.46 0.65 -0.06
CA ALA A 169 14.77 0.88 0.53
C ALA A 169 15.68 -0.35 0.40
N VAL A 170 16.94 -0.22 0.80
CA VAL A 170 17.89 -1.34 0.79
C VAL A 170 17.34 -2.48 1.63
N GLY A 171 17.16 -3.63 1.01
CA GLY A 171 16.63 -4.84 1.63
C GLY A 171 15.11 -4.98 1.61
N SER A 172 14.36 -4.04 1.02
CA SER A 172 12.89 -4.09 1.01
C SER A 172 12.31 -5.22 0.15
N ASN A 173 12.94 -5.50 -0.97
CA ASN A 173 12.51 -6.54 -1.91
C ASN A 173 13.66 -6.95 -2.83
N ARG A 174 13.60 -8.18 -3.32
CA ARG A 174 14.40 -8.65 -4.45
C ARG A 174 13.80 -8.13 -5.76
N GLY A 175 14.63 -8.05 -6.78
CA GLY A 175 14.18 -7.95 -8.16
C GLY A 175 14.08 -9.35 -8.75
N ALA A 176 13.20 -9.57 -9.70
CA ALA A 176 13.20 -10.79 -10.50
C ALA A 176 12.99 -10.50 -11.98
N TYR A 177 13.36 -11.46 -12.82
CA TYR A 177 12.99 -11.53 -14.22
C TYR A 177 12.66 -12.98 -14.60
N VAL A 178 11.85 -13.15 -15.63
CA VAL A 178 11.37 -14.46 -16.09
C VAL A 178 12.09 -14.84 -17.38
N LYS A 179 12.66 -16.04 -17.41
CA LYS A 179 13.16 -16.69 -18.63
C LYS A 179 12.09 -17.65 -19.13
N VAL A 180 11.49 -17.30 -20.26
CA VAL A 180 10.57 -18.20 -20.97
C VAL A 180 11.41 -19.01 -21.96
N ILE A 181 11.37 -20.33 -21.81
CA ILE A 181 12.04 -21.28 -22.70
C ILE A 181 10.94 -22.14 -23.30
N THR A 182 10.93 -22.28 -24.63
CA THR A 182 9.93 -23.06 -25.35
C THR A 182 9.81 -24.47 -24.77
N ASN A 183 8.57 -24.92 -24.55
CA ASN A 183 8.23 -26.22 -23.95
C ASN A 183 8.77 -26.45 -22.51
N GLN A 184 9.10 -25.39 -21.78
CA GLN A 184 9.49 -25.48 -20.36
C GLN A 184 8.67 -24.52 -19.51
N PRO A 185 8.44 -24.85 -18.23
CA PRO A 185 7.83 -23.89 -17.32
C PRO A 185 8.73 -22.64 -17.20
N PRO A 186 8.13 -21.44 -17.00
CA PRO A 186 8.92 -20.22 -16.86
C PRO A 186 9.92 -20.31 -15.71
N LEU A 187 11.18 -19.99 -15.98
CA LEU A 187 12.23 -19.97 -14.97
C LEU A 187 12.38 -18.57 -14.40
N ILE A 188 12.13 -18.43 -13.11
CA ILE A 188 12.22 -17.15 -12.40
C ILE A 188 13.63 -17.00 -11.84
N VAL A 189 14.28 -15.87 -12.16
CA VAL A 189 15.62 -15.54 -11.67
C VAL A 189 15.54 -14.29 -10.81
N GLN A 190 15.87 -14.43 -9.53
CA GLN A 190 15.89 -13.34 -8.57
C GLN A 190 17.27 -12.71 -8.46
N PHE A 191 17.32 -11.43 -8.14
CA PHE A 191 18.54 -10.66 -7.94
C PHE A 191 18.36 -9.52 -6.93
N VAL A 192 19.47 -8.95 -6.48
CA VAL A 192 19.50 -7.71 -5.70
C VAL A 192 20.55 -6.80 -6.32
N SER A 193 20.17 -5.59 -6.70
CA SER A 193 21.08 -4.59 -7.24
C SER A 193 22.01 -4.09 -6.14
N THR A 194 23.32 -4.25 -6.35
CA THR A 194 24.37 -3.77 -5.46
C THR A 194 24.67 -2.30 -5.76
N LYS A 195 24.29 -1.38 -4.87
CA LYS A 195 25.03 -0.12 -4.74
C LYS A 195 26.20 -0.38 -3.81
N SER A 196 27.42 -0.33 -4.36
CA SER A 196 28.75 -0.37 -3.75
C SER A 196 28.88 -0.68 -2.25
N SER A 197 29.65 -1.73 -1.95
CA SER A 197 30.58 -1.84 -0.81
C SER A 197 30.14 -1.26 0.54
N HIS A 198 29.01 -1.70 1.09
CA HIS A 198 28.83 -1.68 2.53
C HIS A 198 28.42 -3.07 2.99
N LYS A 199 28.96 -3.48 4.15
CA LYS A 199 28.71 -4.78 4.81
C LYS A 199 27.27 -5.25 4.59
N SER A 200 27.09 -6.54 4.35
CA SER A 200 25.78 -7.18 4.34
C SER A 200 24.96 -6.68 5.53
N LEU A 201 24.05 -5.74 5.26
CA LEU A 201 23.23 -5.15 6.31
C LEU A 201 22.34 -6.25 6.86
N THR A 202 22.32 -6.40 8.18
CA THR A 202 21.41 -7.30 8.88
C THR A 202 19.96 -6.88 8.60
N LEU A 203 19.01 -7.81 8.75
CA LEU A 203 17.58 -7.53 8.55
C LEU A 203 17.11 -6.35 9.43
N TRP A 204 17.74 -6.14 10.59
CA TRP A 204 17.50 -5.03 11.50
C TRP A 204 17.95 -3.67 10.91
N GLU A 205 19.16 -3.59 10.36
CA GLU A 205 19.66 -2.36 9.70
C GLU A 205 18.80 -1.97 8.50
N ARG A 206 18.21 -2.96 7.80
CA ARG A 206 17.29 -2.75 6.67
C ARG A 206 15.96 -2.16 7.12
N VAL A 207 15.33 -2.72 8.15
CA VAL A 207 14.05 -2.23 8.68
C VAL A 207 14.19 -0.81 9.22
N SER A 208 15.26 -0.54 10.00
CA SER A 208 15.50 0.81 10.53
C SER A 208 15.74 1.85 9.43
N TYR A 209 16.42 1.48 8.33
CA TYR A 209 16.63 2.38 7.20
C TYR A 209 15.33 2.65 6.41
N VAL A 210 14.50 1.63 6.16
CA VAL A 210 13.17 1.80 5.54
C VAL A 210 12.27 2.69 6.38
N GLU A 211 12.24 2.46 7.70
CA GLU A 211 11.48 3.26 8.67
C GLU A 211 11.94 4.72 8.65
N GLU A 212 13.25 4.96 8.64
CA GLU A 212 13.82 6.31 8.58
C GLU A 212 13.43 7.05 7.28
N GLN A 213 13.45 6.37 6.14
CA GLN A 213 13.01 6.95 4.86
C GLN A 213 11.49 7.19 4.80
N ALA A 214 10.69 6.31 5.39
CA ALA A 214 9.24 6.50 5.50
C ALA A 214 8.92 7.73 6.37
N ILE A 215 9.63 7.90 7.48
CA ILE A 215 9.53 9.08 8.35
C ILE A 215 9.97 10.34 7.61
N GLN A 216 11.06 10.32 6.83
CA GLN A 216 11.50 11.48 6.04
C GLN A 216 10.45 11.91 5.01
N ASN A 217 9.88 10.96 4.24
CA ASN A 217 8.79 11.25 3.30
C ASN A 217 7.54 11.81 4.00
N LEU A 218 7.26 11.32 5.21
CA LEU A 218 6.17 11.83 6.03
C LEU A 218 6.44 13.28 6.45
N LEU A 219 7.65 13.58 6.94
CA LEU A 219 8.08 14.93 7.32
C LEU A 219 8.06 15.91 6.14
N GLU A 220 8.38 15.46 4.92
CA GLU A 220 8.21 16.26 3.71
C GLU A 220 6.73 16.60 3.48
N LYS A 221 5.81 15.65 3.67
CA LYS A 221 4.36 15.92 3.58
C LYS A 221 3.88 16.91 4.65
N PHE A 222 4.40 16.82 5.87
CA PHE A 222 4.16 17.82 6.92
C PHE A 222 4.66 19.21 6.50
N SER A 223 5.86 19.29 5.91
CA SER A 223 6.45 20.55 5.45
C SER A 223 5.65 21.17 4.30
N VAL A 224 5.23 20.38 3.31
CA VAL A 224 4.39 20.85 2.19
C VAL A 224 3.03 21.36 2.69
N ASN A 225 2.46 20.72 3.70
CA ASN A 225 1.16 21.10 4.26
C ASN A 225 1.25 22.01 5.50
N GLN A 226 2.43 22.55 5.81
CA GLN A 226 2.70 23.30 7.04
C GLN A 226 1.69 24.42 7.28
N ASN A 227 1.39 25.23 6.26
CA ASN A 227 0.46 26.35 6.39
C ASN A 227 -0.97 25.91 6.75
N ARG A 228 -1.40 24.75 6.22
CA ARG A 228 -2.74 24.19 6.52
C ARG A 228 -2.76 23.60 7.92
N LEU A 229 -1.74 22.83 8.28
CA LEU A 229 -1.61 22.24 9.61
C LEU A 229 -1.57 23.31 10.71
N ILE A 230 -0.77 24.38 10.54
CA ILE A 230 -0.70 25.47 11.52
C ILE A 230 -2.06 26.17 11.69
N ARG A 231 -2.81 26.37 10.60
CA ARG A 231 -4.16 26.96 10.67
C ARG A 231 -5.11 26.08 11.46
N GLU A 232 -5.15 24.78 11.18
CA GLU A 232 -6.03 23.84 11.87
C GLU A 232 -5.63 23.67 13.35
N PHE A 233 -4.33 23.60 13.65
CA PHE A 233 -3.84 23.60 15.04
C PHE A 233 -4.25 24.87 15.79
N ALA A 234 -4.18 26.04 15.15
CA ALA A 234 -4.59 27.31 15.76
C ALA A 234 -6.11 27.43 15.98
N VAL A 235 -6.94 26.73 15.20
CA VAL A 235 -8.40 26.67 15.42
C VAL A 235 -8.73 25.92 16.73
N VAL A 236 -7.95 24.88 17.02
CA VAL A 236 -8.13 24.05 18.21
C VAL A 236 -7.43 24.66 19.43
N ASP A 237 -6.23 25.22 19.27
CA ASP A 237 -5.51 25.97 20.32
C ASP A 237 -6.04 27.40 20.48
N ARG A 238 -7.28 27.52 20.96
CA ARG A 238 -7.95 28.82 21.20
C ARG A 238 -7.20 29.73 22.16
N LYS A 239 -6.39 29.16 23.04
CA LYS A 239 -5.60 29.88 24.06
C LYS A 239 -4.22 30.29 23.54
N LYS A 240 -3.84 29.91 22.32
CA LYS A 240 -2.52 30.20 21.69
C LYS A 240 -1.36 29.75 22.57
N THR A 241 -1.51 28.59 23.19
CA THR A 241 -0.52 27.99 24.09
C THR A 241 0.62 27.28 23.36
N GLY A 242 0.46 27.02 22.05
CA GLY A 242 1.36 26.19 21.27
C GLY A 242 1.15 24.68 21.50
N ARG A 243 0.05 24.30 22.17
CA ARG A 243 -0.20 22.95 22.68
C ARG A 243 -1.60 22.46 22.34
N ILE A 244 -1.71 21.18 22.01
CA ILE A 244 -2.97 20.47 21.76
C ILE A 244 -2.91 19.05 22.30
N SER A 245 -4.07 18.41 22.49
CA SER A 245 -4.11 17.01 22.93
C SER A 245 -3.63 16.05 21.82
N ILE A 246 -3.26 14.83 22.23
CA ILE A 246 -2.84 13.78 21.29
C ILE A 246 -3.97 13.44 20.31
N ASN A 247 -5.22 13.40 20.76
CA ASN A 247 -6.37 13.08 19.93
C ASN A 247 -6.58 14.14 18.85
N GLU A 248 -6.59 15.42 19.25
CA GLU A 248 -6.74 16.54 18.33
C GLU A 248 -5.62 16.59 17.30
N TRP A 249 -4.37 16.30 17.70
CA TRP A 249 -3.25 16.23 16.77
C TRP A 249 -3.41 15.09 15.77
N CYS A 250 -3.79 13.89 16.22
CA CYS A 250 -4.00 12.74 15.33
C CYS A 250 -5.11 13.03 14.30
N ASP A 251 -6.22 13.63 14.74
CA ASP A 251 -7.36 13.94 13.87
C ASP A 251 -7.01 15.00 12.82
N ILE A 252 -6.32 16.07 13.23
CA ILE A 252 -5.91 17.15 12.33
C ILE A 252 -4.91 16.63 11.31
N VAL A 253 -3.90 15.89 11.75
CA VAL A 253 -2.86 15.36 10.87
C VAL A 253 -3.45 14.36 9.88
N SER A 254 -4.33 13.44 10.33
CA SER A 254 -5.02 12.48 9.46
C SER A 254 -5.80 13.19 8.35
N ARG A 255 -6.55 14.22 8.72
CA ARG A 255 -7.43 14.97 7.82
C ARG A 255 -6.65 15.86 6.85
N VAL A 256 -5.65 16.59 7.33
CA VAL A 256 -4.90 17.55 6.51
C VAL A 256 -3.95 16.83 5.56
N LEU A 257 -3.32 15.74 6.00
CA LEU A 257 -2.42 14.95 5.17
C LEU A 257 -3.15 13.90 4.33
N ASN A 258 -4.44 13.65 4.61
CA ASN A 258 -5.26 12.61 4.00
C ASN A 258 -4.57 11.24 4.06
N LEU A 259 -4.11 10.89 5.26
CA LEU A 259 -3.32 9.70 5.53
C LEU A 259 -3.89 8.99 6.77
N HIS A 260 -4.27 7.73 6.59
CA HIS A 260 -4.74 6.86 7.65
C HIS A 260 -3.57 6.04 8.20
N LEU A 261 -2.76 6.69 9.04
CA LEU A 261 -1.59 6.10 9.68
C LEU A 261 -1.78 6.02 11.20
N PRO A 262 -1.06 5.12 11.90
CA PRO A 262 -1.11 5.02 13.36
C PRO A 262 -0.35 6.19 14.02
N TRP A 263 -0.92 7.39 13.95
CA TRP A 263 -0.30 8.65 14.39
C TRP A 263 0.12 8.65 15.85
N ARG A 264 -0.66 7.99 16.72
CA ARG A 264 -0.33 7.86 18.16
C ARG A 264 1.03 7.19 18.37
N THR A 265 1.33 6.18 17.58
CA THR A 265 2.60 5.42 17.62
C THR A 265 3.72 6.24 17.00
N LEU A 266 3.42 6.93 15.89
CA LEU A 266 4.39 7.74 15.16
C LEU A 266 4.73 9.07 15.86
N LYS A 267 3.91 9.56 16.80
CA LYS A 267 4.11 10.85 17.49
C LYS A 267 5.49 10.96 18.13
N SER A 268 5.97 9.86 18.72
CA SER A 268 7.27 9.79 19.41
C SER A 268 8.46 10.12 18.50
N ARG A 269 8.28 9.97 17.18
CA ARG A 269 9.28 10.22 16.14
C ARG A 269 9.01 11.49 15.33
N LEU A 270 7.86 12.15 15.51
CA LEU A 270 7.38 13.25 14.65
C LEU A 270 7.15 14.56 15.40
N VAL A 271 6.90 14.53 16.72
CA VAL A 271 6.54 15.72 17.49
C VAL A 271 6.92 15.56 18.95
N GLN A 272 7.32 16.66 19.59
CA GLN A 272 7.62 16.67 21.02
C GLN A 272 6.34 16.67 21.84
N THR A 273 6.34 15.89 22.92
CA THR A 273 5.31 15.88 23.95
C THR A 273 5.84 16.53 25.21
N ASP A 274 5.01 17.35 25.85
CA ASP A 274 5.35 17.97 27.12
C ASP A 274 5.08 17.02 28.31
N SER A 275 5.52 17.41 29.51
CA SER A 275 5.42 16.61 30.74
C SER A 275 3.98 16.22 31.13
N ASP A 276 2.98 16.93 30.63
CA ASP A 276 1.55 16.67 30.83
C ASP A 276 0.93 15.75 29.76
N GLY A 277 1.74 15.28 28.80
CA GLY A 277 1.28 14.47 27.66
C GLY A 277 0.70 15.28 26.49
N SER A 278 0.64 16.61 26.60
CA SER A 278 0.19 17.50 25.52
C SER A 278 1.25 17.57 24.40
N ILE A 279 0.78 17.75 23.16
CA ILE A 279 1.65 17.86 21.98
C ILE A 279 2.02 19.31 21.72
N ILE A 280 3.32 19.59 21.60
CA ILE A 280 3.84 20.90 21.20
C ILE A 280 3.87 20.94 19.66
N TYR A 281 2.77 21.36 19.03
CA TYR A 281 2.57 21.16 17.58
C TYR A 281 3.57 21.96 16.71
N GLU A 282 4.15 23.06 17.21
CA GLU A 282 5.22 23.78 16.50
C GLU A 282 6.51 22.96 16.35
N SER A 283 6.77 22.04 17.28
CA SER A 283 7.97 21.20 17.25
C SER A 283 8.00 20.27 16.02
N THR A 284 6.82 19.93 15.49
CA THR A 284 6.64 19.17 14.23
C THR A 284 7.42 19.80 13.06
N PHE A 285 7.60 21.12 13.06
CA PHE A 285 8.21 21.88 11.95
C PHE A 285 9.64 22.36 12.23
N ARG A 286 10.15 22.24 13.47
CA ARG A 286 11.52 22.65 13.85
C ARG A 286 12.56 21.56 13.58
N PHE A 287 12.21 20.56 12.78
CA PHE A 287 12.92 19.28 12.64
C PHE A 287 14.33 19.34 12.04
N LYS A 288 14.75 20.45 11.41
CA LYS A 288 16.15 20.62 10.96
C LYS A 288 17.18 20.54 12.12
N GLN A 289 16.75 20.71 13.36
CA GLN A 289 17.64 20.70 14.54
C GLN A 289 17.72 19.33 15.25
N LEU A 290 16.79 18.40 14.99
CA LEU A 290 16.77 17.05 15.58
C LEU A 290 17.77 16.08 14.92
N GLN A 291 18.39 16.46 13.79
CA GLN A 291 19.49 15.71 13.19
C GLN A 291 20.77 15.69 14.07
N PHE A 292 20.95 16.66 14.98
CA PHE A 292 22.15 16.73 15.82
C PHE A 292 22.10 15.89 17.10
N THR A 293 20.93 15.40 17.51
CA THR A 293 20.76 14.59 18.73
C THR A 293 20.76 13.08 18.49
N LEU A 294 21.00 12.60 17.27
CA LEU A 294 21.11 11.17 16.96
C LEU A 294 22.49 10.56 17.28
N ASN A 295 23.41 11.31 17.88
CA ASN A 295 24.65 10.78 18.49
C ASN A 295 24.40 10.18 19.89
N VAL A 296 23.39 9.34 20.05
CA VAL A 296 23.15 8.58 21.29
C VAL A 296 23.64 7.13 21.10
N PRO A 297 24.46 6.59 22.03
CA PRO A 297 25.08 5.27 21.89
C PRO A 297 24.09 4.11 21.74
N THR A 298 24.57 3.09 21.05
CA THR A 298 23.84 1.97 20.43
C THR A 298 23.33 0.88 21.40
N SER A 299 23.32 1.09 22.72
CA SER A 299 23.10 -0.01 23.68
C SER A 299 21.72 -0.12 24.32
N GLU A 300 20.77 0.78 24.06
CA GLU A 300 19.41 0.72 24.66
C GLU A 300 18.26 0.69 23.63
N ARG A 301 18.54 0.44 22.35
CA ARG A 301 17.51 0.19 21.33
C ARG A 301 17.18 -1.31 21.22
N ARG A 302 16.62 -1.89 22.29
CA ARG A 302 15.78 -3.11 22.23
C ARG A 302 14.33 -2.60 22.18
N THR A 303 13.47 -2.98 21.24
CA THR A 303 12.78 -4.29 21.14
C THR A 303 12.08 -4.40 19.76
N SER A 304 12.32 -5.42 18.94
CA SER A 304 11.64 -6.75 18.84
C SER A 304 10.15 -6.80 18.41
N LEU A 305 9.38 -5.70 18.39
CA LEU A 305 7.91 -5.81 18.32
C LEU A 305 7.27 -5.57 16.94
N CYS A 306 7.74 -4.57 16.18
CA CYS A 306 7.26 -4.34 14.80
C CYS A 306 7.59 -5.53 13.88
N GLN A 307 8.59 -6.31 14.24
CA GLN A 307 9.09 -7.44 13.46
C GLN A 307 8.18 -8.68 13.54
N ALA A 308 7.45 -8.88 14.64
CA ALA A 308 6.44 -9.93 14.78
C ALA A 308 5.12 -9.54 14.12
N ILE A 309 4.70 -8.28 14.29
CA ILE A 309 3.45 -7.74 13.74
C ILE A 309 3.47 -7.71 12.21
N TYR A 310 4.58 -7.30 11.58
CA TYR A 310 4.68 -7.32 10.11
C TYR A 310 4.86 -8.73 9.54
N ARG A 311 5.50 -9.65 10.26
CA ARG A 311 5.65 -11.05 9.81
C ARG A 311 4.36 -11.85 9.88
N ASN A 312 3.46 -11.51 10.81
CA ASN A 312 2.21 -12.22 11.03
C ASN A 312 0.98 -11.40 10.65
N LYS A 313 1.15 -10.28 9.93
CA LYS A 313 0.04 -9.40 9.55
C LYS A 313 -1.05 -10.15 8.80
N ASP A 314 -0.69 -10.96 7.82
CA ASP A 314 -1.64 -11.73 7.01
C ASP A 314 -2.36 -12.81 7.84
N LEU A 315 -1.68 -13.39 8.83
CA LEU A 315 -2.26 -14.36 9.76
C LEU A 315 -3.24 -13.68 10.73
N LEU A 316 -2.87 -12.55 11.32
CA LEU A 316 -3.71 -11.79 12.25
C LEU A 316 -4.91 -11.17 11.53
N GLU A 317 -4.75 -10.76 10.28
CA GLU A 317 -5.84 -10.34 9.41
C GLU A 317 -6.77 -11.51 9.06
N THR A 318 -6.23 -12.71 8.87
CA THR A 318 -7.04 -13.93 8.68
C THR A 318 -7.85 -14.27 9.93
N VAL A 319 -7.23 -14.18 11.12
CA VAL A 319 -7.93 -14.41 12.39
C VAL A 319 -8.99 -13.35 12.63
N PHE A 320 -8.68 -12.07 12.37
CA PHE A 320 -9.65 -10.99 12.50
C PHE A 320 -10.87 -11.19 11.60
N ARG A 321 -10.66 -11.53 10.32
CA ARG A 321 -11.73 -11.86 9.37
C ARG A 321 -12.50 -13.13 9.73
N ALA A 322 -11.88 -14.08 10.42
CA ALA A 322 -12.58 -15.27 10.90
C ALA A 322 -13.51 -14.98 12.08
N ILE A 323 -13.24 -13.90 12.83
CA ILE A 323 -14.04 -13.44 13.96
C ILE A 323 -15.16 -12.50 13.50
N ASP A 324 -14.87 -11.59 12.56
CA ASP A 324 -15.81 -10.69 11.89
C ASP A 324 -16.72 -11.47 10.91
N LYS A 325 -17.79 -12.06 11.44
CA LYS A 325 -18.67 -12.97 10.68
C LYS A 325 -19.54 -12.23 9.68
N ASP A 326 -19.86 -10.97 9.96
CA ASP A 326 -20.66 -10.14 9.08
C ASP A 326 -19.82 -9.28 8.09
N ASN A 327 -18.49 -9.36 8.16
CA ASN A 327 -17.53 -8.58 7.37
C ASN A 327 -17.75 -7.06 7.50
N SER A 328 -18.17 -6.60 8.67
CA SER A 328 -18.37 -5.18 8.93
C SER A 328 -17.05 -4.40 9.02
N GLY A 329 -15.91 -5.09 9.14
CA GLY A 329 -14.59 -4.51 9.31
C GLY A 329 -14.24 -4.16 10.76
N VAL A 330 -15.12 -4.50 11.71
CA VAL A 330 -14.95 -4.35 13.16
C VAL A 330 -15.52 -5.59 13.85
N ILE A 331 -14.95 -5.99 14.99
CA ILE A 331 -15.47 -7.12 15.76
C ILE A 331 -16.46 -6.60 16.80
N SER A 332 -17.72 -6.99 16.70
CA SER A 332 -18.71 -6.67 17.73
C SER A 332 -18.48 -7.49 19.00
N MET A 333 -18.96 -6.98 20.15
CA MET A 333 -18.89 -7.71 21.44
C MET A 333 -19.56 -9.09 21.38
N LYS A 334 -20.59 -9.22 20.54
CA LYS A 334 -21.28 -10.49 20.31
C LYS A 334 -20.40 -11.48 19.56
N GLU A 335 -19.75 -11.05 18.49
CA GLU A 335 -18.83 -11.89 17.71
C GLU A 335 -17.62 -12.32 18.53
N PHE A 336 -17.03 -11.40 19.29
CA PHE A 336 -15.93 -11.70 20.21
C PHE A 336 -16.35 -12.74 21.26
N THR A 337 -17.54 -12.59 21.84
CA THR A 337 -18.08 -13.53 22.83
C THR A 337 -18.35 -14.90 22.22
N ASP A 338 -18.98 -14.95 21.04
CA ASP A 338 -19.28 -16.20 20.33
C ASP A 338 -18.01 -17.00 20.03
N VAL A 339 -16.92 -16.32 19.65
CA VAL A 339 -15.62 -16.96 19.41
C VAL A 339 -14.97 -17.44 20.71
N CYS A 340 -14.98 -16.64 21.78
CA CYS A 340 -14.40 -17.05 23.07
C CYS A 340 -15.13 -18.26 23.68
N VAL A 341 -16.46 -18.32 23.56
CA VAL A 341 -17.26 -19.47 23.99
C VAL A 341 -16.94 -20.71 23.14
N SER A 342 -16.84 -20.54 21.82
CA SER A 342 -16.51 -21.64 20.90
C SER A 342 -15.10 -22.20 21.15
N LEU A 343 -14.12 -21.32 21.40
CA LEU A 343 -12.75 -21.71 21.74
C LEU A 343 -12.67 -22.40 23.12
N GLY A 344 -13.44 -21.93 24.11
CA GLY A 344 -13.53 -22.56 25.42
C GLY A 344 -14.10 -23.99 25.38
N HIS A 345 -15.07 -24.24 24.49
CA HIS A 345 -15.61 -25.58 24.27
C HIS A 345 -14.58 -26.54 23.64
N HIS A 346 -13.68 -26.03 22.79
CA HIS A 346 -12.65 -26.83 22.12
C HIS A 346 -11.39 -27.05 22.97
N ASN A 347 -11.01 -26.10 23.84
CA ASN A 347 -9.80 -26.17 24.64
C ASN A 347 -10.01 -26.65 26.09
N GLY A 348 -11.26 -26.95 26.50
CA GLY A 348 -11.56 -27.43 27.85
C GLY A 348 -11.52 -26.35 28.95
N THR A 349 -11.30 -25.09 28.56
CA THR A 349 -11.32 -23.91 29.44
C THR A 349 -12.72 -23.31 29.49
N LYS A 350 -13.34 -23.30 30.67
CA LYS A 350 -14.61 -22.59 30.89
C LYS A 350 -14.34 -21.13 31.19
N PHE A 351 -14.60 -20.27 30.21
CA PHE A 351 -14.62 -18.83 30.42
C PHE A 351 -15.98 -18.42 31.00
N ASP A 352 -15.98 -17.69 32.13
CA ASP A 352 -17.20 -17.06 32.65
C ASP A 352 -17.60 -15.87 31.76
N GLY A 353 -18.89 -15.67 31.52
CA GLY A 353 -19.38 -14.61 30.64
C GLY A 353 -18.93 -13.21 31.09
N LYS A 354 -18.71 -13.03 32.39
CA LYS A 354 -18.14 -11.81 32.95
C LYS A 354 -16.67 -11.60 32.59
N GLN A 355 -15.87 -12.68 32.59
CA GLN A 355 -14.44 -12.63 32.23
C GLN A 355 -14.24 -12.31 30.74
N ILE A 356 -15.13 -12.81 29.86
CA ILE A 356 -15.09 -12.51 28.43
C ILE A 356 -15.42 -11.04 28.18
N MET A 357 -16.42 -10.49 28.88
CA MET A 357 -16.77 -9.07 28.78
C MET A 357 -15.65 -8.18 29.32
N ASP A 358 -15.03 -8.55 30.44
CA ASP A 358 -13.90 -7.81 31.00
C ASP A 358 -12.67 -7.85 30.05
N LEU A 359 -12.44 -8.97 29.37
CA LEU A 359 -11.40 -9.10 28.35
C LEU A 359 -11.71 -8.24 27.12
N ALA A 360 -12.93 -8.30 26.59
CA ALA A 360 -13.32 -7.50 25.44
C ALA A 360 -13.23 -5.99 25.73
N ALA A 361 -13.66 -5.57 26.93
CA ALA A 361 -13.54 -4.20 27.40
C ALA A 361 -12.10 -3.73 27.64
N SER A 362 -11.15 -4.67 27.82
CA SER A 362 -9.72 -4.35 27.90
C SER A 362 -9.06 -4.16 26.54
N ILE A 363 -9.69 -4.67 25.48
CA ILE A 363 -9.22 -4.58 24.10
C ILE A 363 -9.82 -3.36 23.39
N ASP A 364 -11.08 -3.03 23.68
CA ASP A 364 -11.77 -1.81 23.23
C ASP A 364 -11.19 -0.57 23.96
N LEU A 365 -10.15 0.01 23.36
CA LEU A 365 -9.34 1.08 23.98
C LEU A 365 -10.04 2.44 23.90
N ASP A 366 -10.82 2.67 22.86
CA ASP A 366 -11.59 3.91 22.70
C ASP A 366 -12.99 3.85 23.35
N LYS A 367 -13.40 2.67 23.83
CA LYS A 367 -14.66 2.37 24.55
C LYS A 367 -15.89 2.61 23.70
N ASN A 368 -15.79 2.38 22.40
CA ASN A 368 -16.88 2.57 21.46
C ASN A 368 -17.82 1.34 21.39
N GLY A 369 -17.50 0.24 22.09
CA GLY A 369 -18.29 -0.97 22.16
C GLY A 369 -18.07 -1.96 21.01
N VAL A 370 -17.08 -1.72 20.14
CA VAL A 370 -16.59 -2.62 19.09
C VAL A 370 -15.06 -2.69 19.13
N ILE A 371 -14.46 -3.71 18.52
CA ILE A 371 -13.01 -3.87 18.48
C ILE A 371 -12.57 -3.69 17.02
N ASP A 372 -11.86 -2.61 16.73
CA ASP A 372 -11.29 -2.41 15.40
C ASP A 372 -10.00 -3.22 15.19
N PHE A 373 -9.52 -3.28 13.95
CA PHE A 373 -8.32 -4.06 13.64
C PHE A 373 -7.07 -3.57 14.38
N ASN A 374 -6.96 -2.28 14.66
CA ASN A 374 -5.83 -1.72 15.40
C ASN A 374 -5.90 -2.05 16.88
N GLU A 375 -7.09 -1.98 17.48
CA GLU A 375 -7.35 -2.39 18.86
C GLU A 375 -7.09 -3.89 19.05
N PHE A 376 -7.52 -4.70 18.10
CA PHE A 376 -7.20 -6.12 18.03
C PHE A 376 -5.68 -6.35 18.01
N LEU A 377 -4.92 -5.64 17.19
CA LEU A 377 -3.45 -5.74 17.15
C LEU A 377 -2.78 -5.31 18.47
N GLU A 378 -3.30 -4.27 19.13
CA GLU A 378 -2.80 -3.82 20.44
C GLU A 378 -3.09 -4.81 21.57
N ALA A 379 -4.16 -5.62 21.48
CA ALA A 379 -4.41 -6.68 22.46
C ALA A 379 -3.31 -7.76 22.45
N PHE A 380 -2.90 -8.22 21.27
CA PHE A 380 -1.81 -9.19 21.12
C PHE A 380 -0.46 -8.60 21.52
N ARG A 381 -0.33 -7.26 21.48
CA ARG A 381 0.84 -6.54 21.99
C ARG A 381 0.99 -6.67 23.51
N ILE A 382 -0.11 -6.71 24.26
CA ILE A 382 -0.10 -6.73 25.74
C ILE A 382 0.21 -8.13 26.26
N VAL A 383 -0.33 -9.18 25.62
CA VAL A 383 -0.13 -10.59 26.03
C VAL A 383 1.34 -11.02 25.93
N ASP A 384 2.05 -10.57 24.90
CA ASP A 384 3.47 -10.89 24.68
C ASP A 384 4.41 -10.23 25.74
N ILE A 385 3.94 -9.14 26.38
CA ILE A 385 4.68 -8.44 27.44
C ILE A 385 4.55 -9.17 28.79
N THR A 386 3.41 -9.81 29.03
CA THR A 386 3.15 -10.53 30.29
C THR A 386 3.86 -11.88 30.38
N ASP A 387 4.15 -12.53 29.24
CA ASP A 387 4.85 -13.84 29.22
C ASP A 387 6.37 -13.75 29.50
N HIS A 388 6.92 -12.55 29.72
CA HIS A 388 8.35 -12.33 29.98
C HIS A 388 8.70 -11.95 31.43
N PHE A 389 7.77 -12.10 32.38
CA PHE A 389 8.00 -11.75 33.79
C PHE A 389 7.89 -12.90 34.81
N ASP A 390 7.68 -14.15 34.38
CA ASP A 390 7.54 -15.29 35.31
C ASP A 390 8.64 -16.35 35.14
N ASP A 391 9.91 -15.95 35.07
CA ASP A 391 11.06 -16.87 35.15
C ASP A 391 12.28 -16.23 35.84
N GLU A 392 12.06 -15.49 36.94
CA GLU A 392 13.09 -15.28 37.97
C GLU A 392 12.45 -15.24 39.37
N SER A 393 12.22 -16.42 39.94
CA SER A 393 12.37 -16.69 41.39
C SER A 393 12.45 -18.17 41.68
#